data_AF-A0A964YI49-F1
#
_entry.id   AF-A0A964YI49-F1
#
_cell.length_a   1.000
_cell.length_b   1.000
_cell.length_c   1.000
_cell.angle_alpha   90.00
_cell.angle_beta   90.00
_cell.angle_gamma   90.00
#
_symmetry.space_group_name_H-M   'P 1'
#
loop_
_entity.id
_entity.type
_entity.pdbx_description
1 polymer ?
#
loop_
_entity_poly.entity_id
_entity_poly.type
_entity_poly.pdbx_seq_one_letter_code
_entity_poly.pdbx_strand_id
1 'polypeptide(L)'
;MPQRKEELLSDIVIKFAGDSGDGMQLTGSQFTNNTALMGIDLATFPDFPAEIRAPQGTLPGVSGYQLRFSSDAIYTPGDLCDVLVAMNAAALKTNLKAIKKGGKIIANVDGFDAKNLRLANYPDGVNPLEDESLSGFEVIKMDVTKMTREALKDIQMGTKEKDRAKNMFVLGFLYWMYSRDMESTLNFLKEKFGKKDEILNANLKALQAGYNYGDTTETFTTRYKVEKAKMQPGTYRSIMGNQALAMGLVAASEKSGLPIFLGSYPITPASDILHDLSKMKNFGVKTFQAEDEIAGITSAIGASYGGALGVTTTSGPGIALKGEAMGLAVMLEIPLLIIDVQRGG
;
A
#
# COMPACT_ATOMS: atom_id res chain seq x y z
N MET A 1 -7.24 37.59 5.19
CA MET A 1 -6.81 36.18 5.38
C MET A 1 -5.35 36.11 4.99
N PRO A 2 -4.46 35.50 5.80
CA PRO A 2 -3.04 35.41 5.46
C PRO A 2 -2.88 34.72 4.10
N GLN A 3 -2.05 35.31 3.24
CA GLN A 3 -1.80 34.81 1.88
C GLN A 3 -1.01 33.50 1.99
N ARG A 4 -1.71 32.37 1.95
CA ARG A 4 -1.07 31.05 1.98
C ARG A 4 -0.27 30.84 0.71
N LYS A 5 0.94 30.33 0.85
CA LYS A 5 1.86 30.09 -0.25
C LYS A 5 1.52 28.74 -0.87
N GLU A 6 1.30 28.69 -2.18
CA GLU A 6 1.27 27.42 -2.92
C GLU A 6 2.63 27.22 -3.58
N GLU A 7 3.24 26.07 -3.36
CA GLU A 7 4.52 25.69 -3.91
C GLU A 7 4.33 24.59 -4.96
N LEU A 8 4.84 24.83 -6.16
CA LEU A 8 4.79 23.87 -7.25
C LEU A 8 5.99 22.92 -7.16
N LEU A 9 5.73 21.62 -7.12
CA LEU A 9 6.73 20.57 -7.07
C LEU A 9 6.68 19.73 -8.36
N SER A 10 7.85 19.30 -8.84
CA SER A 10 7.97 18.37 -9.96
C SER A 10 7.59 16.95 -9.58
N ASP A 11 8.03 16.50 -8.41
CA ASP A 11 7.74 15.19 -7.86
C ASP A 11 7.80 15.22 -6.34
N ILE A 12 7.22 14.19 -5.73
CA ILE A 12 7.33 13.98 -4.30
C ILE A 12 7.11 12.53 -3.93
N VAL A 13 7.81 12.09 -2.90
CA VAL A 13 7.70 10.76 -2.31
C VAL A 13 7.16 10.86 -0.89
N ILE A 14 6.03 10.20 -0.63
CA ILE A 14 5.40 10.12 0.70
C ILE A 14 5.49 8.68 1.18
N LYS A 15 5.95 8.47 2.42
CA LYS A 15 5.89 7.17 3.09
C LYS A 15 4.94 7.23 4.29
N PHE A 16 3.88 6.44 4.23
CA PHE A 16 3.00 6.16 5.36
C PHE A 16 3.57 5.01 6.17
N ALA A 17 3.75 5.18 7.49
CA ALA A 17 4.27 4.14 8.35
C ALA A 17 3.51 4.07 9.68
N GLY A 18 3.14 2.87 10.09
CA GLY A 18 2.38 2.59 11.30
C GLY A 18 2.37 1.10 11.60
N ASP A 19 1.54 0.66 12.54
CA ASP A 19 1.43 -0.77 12.84
C ASP A 19 0.57 -1.49 11.79
N SER A 20 0.82 -2.79 11.62
CA SER A 20 -0.12 -3.68 10.95
C SER A 20 -1.51 -3.57 11.57
N GLY A 21 -2.48 -3.15 10.75
CA GLY A 21 -3.87 -2.92 11.18
C GLY A 21 -4.25 -1.46 11.35
N ASP A 22 -3.30 -0.51 11.37
CA ASP A 22 -3.57 0.94 11.42
C ASP A 22 -4.11 1.49 10.09
N GLY A 23 -4.18 0.66 9.05
CA GLY A 23 -4.76 1.04 7.76
C GLY A 23 -3.85 1.90 6.88
N MET A 24 -2.53 1.83 7.06
CA MET A 24 -1.54 2.52 6.20
C MET A 24 -1.70 2.14 4.73
N GLN A 25 -1.95 0.85 4.45
CA GLN A 25 -2.22 0.35 3.09
C GLN A 25 -3.48 0.99 2.49
N LEU A 26 -4.54 1.14 3.29
CA LEU A 26 -5.79 1.77 2.86
C LEU A 26 -5.56 3.25 2.57
N THR A 27 -4.91 3.97 3.48
CA THR A 27 -4.59 5.39 3.32
C THR A 27 -3.74 5.63 2.09
N GLY A 28 -2.67 4.85 1.91
CA GLY A 28 -1.81 4.90 0.73
C GLY A 28 -2.60 4.62 -0.55
N SER A 29 -3.44 3.57 -0.57
CA SER A 29 -4.26 3.24 -1.74
C SER A 29 -5.27 4.33 -2.11
N GLN A 30 -5.90 4.97 -1.11
CA GLN A 30 -6.83 6.07 -1.37
C GLN A 30 -6.10 7.28 -1.96
N PHE A 31 -4.93 7.62 -1.41
CA PHE A 31 -4.11 8.70 -1.94
C PHE A 31 -3.60 8.39 -3.36
N THR A 32 -3.22 7.14 -3.63
CA THR A 32 -2.87 6.66 -4.98
C THR A 32 -4.03 6.84 -5.96
N ASN A 33 -5.23 6.39 -5.59
CA ASN A 33 -6.40 6.51 -6.47
C ASN A 33 -6.78 7.96 -6.74
N ASN A 34 -6.71 8.83 -5.72
CA ASN A 34 -6.90 10.26 -5.89
C ASN A 34 -5.84 10.85 -6.85
N THR A 35 -4.56 10.48 -6.69
CA THR A 35 -3.47 10.89 -7.60
C THR A 35 -3.71 10.48 -9.04
N ALA A 36 -4.10 9.21 -9.27
CA ALA A 36 -4.38 8.69 -10.60
C ALA A 36 -5.53 9.44 -11.29
N LEU A 37 -6.61 9.74 -10.55
CA LEU A 37 -7.77 10.47 -11.08
C LEU A 37 -7.44 11.92 -11.43
N MET A 38 -6.45 12.52 -10.77
CA MET A 38 -5.95 13.85 -11.10
C MET A 38 -5.09 13.86 -12.39
N GLY A 39 -4.72 12.69 -12.92
CA GLY A 39 -3.86 12.57 -14.10
C GLY A 39 -2.38 12.86 -13.80
N ILE A 40 -1.95 12.60 -12.57
CA ILE A 40 -0.56 12.71 -12.12
C ILE A 40 0.06 11.32 -12.21
N ASP A 41 1.29 11.21 -12.72
CA ASP A 41 1.96 9.92 -12.82
C ASP A 41 2.41 9.45 -11.45
N LEU A 42 2.46 8.14 -11.24
CA LEU A 42 2.73 7.58 -9.92
C LEU A 42 3.38 6.20 -9.94
N ALA A 43 4.09 5.90 -8.87
CA ALA A 43 4.57 4.56 -8.54
C ALA A 43 4.44 4.31 -7.05
N THR A 44 4.04 3.09 -6.68
CA THR A 44 3.78 2.72 -5.28
C THR A 44 4.63 1.54 -4.85
N PHE A 45 4.86 1.45 -3.55
CA PHE A 45 5.51 0.32 -2.90
C PHE A 45 4.84 0.04 -1.56
N PRO A 46 3.90 -0.92 -1.51
CA PRO A 46 3.35 -1.39 -0.25
C PRO A 46 4.37 -2.29 0.46
N ASP A 47 4.60 -2.02 1.74
CA ASP A 47 5.56 -2.70 2.60
C ASP A 47 4.83 -3.38 3.76
N PHE A 48 4.87 -4.70 3.79
CA PHE A 48 4.17 -5.53 4.77
C PHE A 48 5.19 -6.23 5.67
N PRO A 49 4.99 -6.21 6.99
CA PRO A 49 5.83 -7.00 7.87
C PRO A 49 5.60 -8.50 7.62
N ALA A 50 6.62 -9.30 7.89
CA ALA A 50 6.54 -10.76 7.77
C ALA A 50 5.54 -11.36 8.78
N GLU A 51 5.36 -10.72 9.93
CA GLU A 51 4.45 -11.17 10.97
C GLU A 51 3.01 -10.67 10.73
N ILE A 52 2.06 -11.60 10.63
CA ILE A 52 0.64 -11.28 10.42
C ILE A 52 0.05 -10.48 11.61
N ARG A 53 0.51 -10.77 12.83
CA ARG A 53 0.06 -10.11 14.07
C ARG A 53 1.23 -9.88 15.03
N ALA A 54 2.20 -9.10 14.60
CA ALA A 54 3.20 -8.57 15.53
C ALA A 54 2.52 -7.73 16.63
N PRO A 55 3.08 -7.68 17.85
CA PRO A 55 2.61 -6.77 18.87
C PRO A 55 2.67 -5.31 18.39
N GLN A 56 1.59 -4.55 18.58
CA GLN A 56 1.53 -3.12 18.22
C GLN A 56 2.65 -2.33 18.90
N GLY A 57 3.24 -1.37 18.18
CA GLY A 57 4.34 -0.54 18.65
C GLY A 57 5.72 -1.20 18.61
N THR A 58 5.86 -2.39 17.99
CA THR A 58 7.16 -3.08 17.84
C THR A 58 7.71 -2.94 16.43
N LEU A 59 9.05 -3.01 16.29
CA LEU A 59 9.72 -2.85 14.99
C LEU A 59 9.30 -3.90 13.94
N PRO A 60 9.16 -5.21 14.28
CA PRO A 60 8.71 -6.21 13.32
C PRO A 60 7.25 -6.04 12.87
N GLY A 61 6.45 -5.23 13.58
CA GLY A 61 5.05 -4.97 13.26
C GLY A 61 4.80 -3.75 12.39
N VAL A 62 5.85 -3.03 12.01
CA VAL A 62 5.73 -1.82 11.18
C VAL A 62 5.31 -2.22 9.77
N SER A 63 4.22 -1.63 9.30
CA SER A 63 3.78 -1.66 7.91
C SER A 63 3.95 -0.28 7.29
N GLY A 64 4.37 -0.27 6.03
CA GLY A 64 4.60 0.93 5.24
C GLY A 64 3.79 0.96 3.95
N TYR A 65 3.51 2.15 3.44
CA TYR A 65 3.09 2.36 2.07
C TYR A 65 3.82 3.57 1.52
N GLN A 66 4.64 3.37 0.50
CA GLN A 66 5.32 4.46 -0.18
C GLN A 66 4.63 4.77 -1.51
N LEU A 67 4.50 6.05 -1.79
CA LEU A 67 3.96 6.56 -3.05
C LEU A 67 4.86 7.69 -3.54
N ARG A 68 5.30 7.59 -4.79
CA ARG A 68 5.87 8.69 -5.54
C ARG A 68 4.87 9.18 -6.57
N PHE A 69 4.74 10.49 -6.71
CA PHE A 69 3.93 11.07 -7.78
C PHE A 69 4.61 12.31 -8.38
N SER A 70 4.42 12.53 -9.69
CA SER A 70 5.15 13.54 -10.47
C SER A 70 4.35 14.05 -11.66
N SER A 71 4.69 15.26 -12.10
CA SER A 71 4.32 15.84 -13.39
C SER A 71 5.09 15.25 -14.58
N ASP A 72 6.08 14.40 -14.33
CA ASP A 72 6.85 13.68 -15.34
C ASP A 72 6.71 12.17 -15.16
N ALA A 73 7.20 11.40 -16.13
CA ALA A 73 7.11 9.95 -16.11
C ALA A 73 7.91 9.34 -14.94
N ILE A 74 7.29 8.44 -14.17
CA ILE A 74 7.91 7.73 -13.04
C ILE A 74 7.97 6.23 -13.32
N TYR A 75 9.12 5.64 -12.99
CA TYR A 75 9.32 4.19 -13.10
C TYR A 75 9.68 3.53 -11.76
N THR A 76 9.86 4.32 -10.70
CA THR A 76 10.26 3.81 -9.38
C THR A 76 9.48 4.52 -8.27
N PRO A 77 9.20 3.85 -7.15
CA PRO A 77 8.57 4.46 -5.98
C PRO A 77 9.49 5.45 -5.24
N GLY A 78 10.74 5.64 -5.68
CA GLY A 78 11.77 6.46 -5.04
C GLY A 78 12.54 5.73 -3.93
N ASP A 79 13.81 6.09 -3.73
CA ASP A 79 14.66 5.46 -2.69
C ASP A 79 14.45 6.10 -1.31
N LEU A 80 14.30 7.43 -1.29
CA LEU A 80 14.10 8.23 -0.09
C LEU A 80 12.79 9.02 -0.19
N CYS A 81 12.03 9.06 0.91
CA CYS A 81 10.84 9.87 1.02
C CYS A 81 11.15 11.34 1.35
N ASP A 82 10.36 12.24 0.79
CA ASP A 82 10.34 13.67 1.14
C ASP A 82 9.53 13.89 2.42
N VAL A 83 8.47 13.10 2.60
CA VAL A 83 7.59 13.17 3.76
C VAL A 83 7.39 11.78 4.36
N LEU A 84 7.73 11.62 5.63
CA LEU A 84 7.43 10.45 6.43
C LEU A 84 6.25 10.75 7.36
N VAL A 85 5.17 9.98 7.23
CA VAL A 85 4.07 9.96 8.20
C VAL A 85 4.32 8.81 9.16
N ALA A 86 4.65 9.12 10.41
CA ALA A 86 4.94 8.15 11.46
C ALA A 86 3.82 8.13 12.51
N MET A 87 3.04 7.04 12.55
CA MET A 87 1.94 6.88 13.50
C MET A 87 2.38 6.55 14.93
N ASN A 88 3.62 6.06 15.10
CA ASN A 88 4.22 5.71 16.38
C ASN A 88 5.76 5.70 16.32
N ALA A 89 6.41 5.51 17.47
CA ALA A 89 7.86 5.49 17.62
C ALA A 89 8.56 4.37 16.82
N ALA A 90 7.92 3.20 16.68
CA ALA A 90 8.47 2.09 15.90
C ALA A 90 8.51 2.43 14.40
N ALA A 91 7.42 2.98 13.88
CA ALA A 91 7.31 3.45 12.49
C ALA A 91 8.37 4.51 12.18
N LEU A 92 8.60 5.45 13.09
CA LEU A 92 9.69 6.43 12.95
C LEU A 92 11.05 5.72 12.90
N LYS A 93 11.37 4.89 13.89
CA LYS A 93 12.68 4.25 14.02
C LYS A 93 13.04 3.39 12.81
N THR A 94 12.08 2.60 12.32
CA THR A 94 12.27 1.71 11.16
C THR A 94 12.53 2.51 9.88
N ASN A 95 11.96 3.71 9.73
CA ASN A 95 11.95 4.46 8.48
C ASN A 95 12.80 5.73 8.48
N LEU A 96 13.40 6.12 9.61
CA LEU A 96 14.19 7.36 9.71
C LEU A 96 15.38 7.41 8.74
N LYS A 97 15.91 6.27 8.33
CA LYS A 97 16.99 6.20 7.32
C LYS A 97 16.50 6.40 5.90
N ALA A 98 15.19 6.29 5.67
CA ALA A 98 14.55 6.34 4.36
C ALA A 98 13.93 7.72 4.07
N ILE A 99 14.30 8.77 4.80
CA ILE A 99 13.87 10.15 4.56
C ILE A 99 15.04 11.00 4.07
N LYS A 100 14.78 11.90 3.12
CA LYS A 100 15.79 12.86 2.62
C LYS A 100 16.20 13.82 3.74
N LYS A 101 17.44 14.31 3.70
CA LYS A 101 17.91 15.37 4.60
C LYS A 101 17.04 16.62 4.41
N GLY A 102 16.58 17.23 5.51
CA GLY A 102 15.63 18.35 5.46
C GLY A 102 14.20 17.96 5.07
N GLY A 103 13.90 16.67 4.94
CA GLY A 103 12.55 16.16 4.70
C GLY A 103 11.63 16.42 5.89
N LYS A 104 10.34 16.17 5.69
CA LYS A 104 9.30 16.41 6.71
C LYS A 104 8.88 15.13 7.41
N ILE A 105 8.68 15.21 8.72
CA ILE A 105 8.17 14.11 9.54
C ILE A 105 6.85 14.55 10.14
N ILE A 106 5.76 13.88 9.79
CA ILE A 106 4.46 14.06 10.45
C ILE A 106 4.34 12.96 11.50
N ALA A 107 4.47 13.33 12.78
CA ALA A 107 4.49 12.40 13.90
C ALA A 107 3.21 12.47 14.73
N ASN A 108 2.55 11.33 14.92
CA ASN A 108 1.45 11.20 15.85
C ASN A 108 1.97 11.09 17.30
N VAL A 109 1.84 12.16 18.08
CA VAL A 109 2.46 12.30 19.43
C VAL A 109 2.01 11.20 20.40
N ASP A 110 0.75 10.78 20.32
CA ASP A 110 0.20 9.69 21.16
C ASP A 110 0.95 8.35 20.99
N GLY A 111 1.62 8.15 19.85
CA GLY A 111 2.46 6.97 19.59
C GLY A 111 3.88 7.04 20.13
N PHE A 112 4.21 8.06 20.94
CA PHE A 112 5.53 8.30 21.54
C PHE A 112 5.50 8.32 23.08
N ASP A 113 4.49 7.69 23.68
CA ASP A 113 4.47 7.46 25.13
C ASP A 113 5.59 6.49 25.59
N ALA A 114 5.84 6.43 26.89
CA ALA A 114 6.89 5.56 27.47
C ALA A 114 6.73 4.08 27.08
N LYS A 115 5.49 3.62 26.87
CA LYS A 115 5.21 2.24 26.47
C LYS A 115 5.66 1.98 25.03
N ASN A 116 5.27 2.85 24.09
CA ASN A 116 5.61 2.74 22.67
C ASN A 116 7.11 2.92 22.44
N LEU A 117 7.75 3.85 23.15
CA LEU A 117 9.21 4.05 23.10
C LEU A 117 9.95 2.76 23.50
N ARG A 118 9.54 2.13 24.61
CA ARG A 118 10.11 0.87 25.07
C ARG A 118 9.89 -0.27 24.07
N LEU A 119 8.68 -0.41 23.50
CA LEU A 119 8.37 -1.44 22.51
C LEU A 119 9.14 -1.25 21.18
N ALA A 120 9.45 -0.01 20.84
CA ALA A 120 10.31 0.36 19.71
C ALA A 120 11.82 0.27 20.05
N ASN A 121 12.19 -0.25 21.23
CA ASN A 121 13.56 -0.39 21.72
C ASN A 121 14.32 0.95 21.82
N TYR A 122 13.66 2.06 22.14
CA TYR A 122 14.38 3.28 22.53
C TYR A 122 14.94 3.13 23.96
N PRO A 123 16.10 3.74 24.28
CA PRO A 123 16.60 3.77 25.65
C PRO A 123 15.62 4.47 26.60
N ASP A 124 15.63 4.08 27.87
CA ASP A 124 14.76 4.68 28.88
C ASP A 124 14.99 6.19 29.00
N GLY A 125 13.90 6.97 28.99
CA GLY A 125 13.95 8.44 29.06
C GLY A 125 14.31 9.14 27.74
N VAL A 126 14.61 8.41 26.67
CA VAL A 126 14.89 8.99 25.35
C VAL A 126 13.62 9.05 24.52
N ASN A 127 13.22 10.27 24.14
CA ASN A 127 12.12 10.53 23.22
C ASN A 127 12.63 11.31 22.01
N PRO A 128 12.60 10.73 20.79
CA PRO A 128 13.10 11.40 19.58
C PRO A 128 12.32 12.66 19.21
N LEU A 129 11.11 12.85 19.74
CA LEU A 129 10.37 14.09 19.54
C LEU A 129 10.83 15.21 20.46
N GLU A 130 11.55 14.92 21.54
CA GLU A 130 11.95 15.88 22.57
C GLU A 130 13.47 16.09 22.64
N ASP A 131 14.24 15.20 22.02
CA ASP A 131 15.69 15.33 21.86
C ASP A 131 16.07 16.02 20.54
N GLU A 132 17.38 16.17 20.31
CA GLU A 132 17.94 16.77 19.10
C GLU A 132 18.12 15.77 17.94
N SER A 133 17.65 14.53 18.06
CA SER A 133 17.86 13.47 17.06
C SER A 133 17.17 13.77 15.72
N LEU A 134 16.10 14.58 15.73
CA LEU A 134 15.36 14.98 14.55
C LEU A 134 15.70 16.39 14.03
N SER A 135 16.76 17.02 14.56
CA SER A 135 17.19 18.39 14.20
C SER A 135 17.45 18.61 12.69
N GLY A 136 17.76 17.54 11.94
CA GLY A 136 17.95 17.58 10.49
C GLY A 136 16.66 17.52 9.65
N PHE A 137 15.48 17.52 10.29
CA PHE A 137 14.18 17.36 9.66
C PHE A 137 13.20 18.44 10.12
N GLU A 138 12.18 18.70 9.31
CA GLU A 138 11.03 19.51 9.72
C GLU A 138 9.99 18.60 10.38
N VAL A 139 9.88 18.67 11.70
CA VAL A 139 8.97 17.80 12.47
C VAL A 139 7.65 18.49 12.74
N ILE A 140 6.58 17.92 12.18
CA ILE A 140 5.19 18.31 12.41
C ILE A 140 4.60 17.35 13.44
N LYS A 141 4.41 17.85 14.66
CA LYS A 141 3.82 17.09 15.78
C LYS A 141 2.30 17.26 15.78
N MET A 142 1.57 16.15 15.74
CA MET A 142 0.11 16.15 15.74
C MET A 142 -0.41 15.12 16.73
N ASP A 143 -1.36 15.49 17.57
CA ASP A 143 -2.09 14.52 18.41
C ASP A 143 -3.27 13.94 17.62
N VAL A 144 -2.97 13.07 16.65
CA VAL A 144 -3.95 12.48 15.73
C VAL A 144 -5.03 11.72 16.51
N THR A 145 -4.63 10.99 17.56
CA THR A 145 -5.56 10.23 18.40
C THR A 145 -6.58 11.15 19.07
N LYS A 146 -6.13 12.20 19.77
CA LYS A 146 -7.04 13.13 20.45
C LYS A 146 -7.94 13.88 19.46
N MET A 147 -7.38 14.39 18.38
CA MET A 147 -8.14 15.14 17.36
C MET A 147 -9.19 14.26 16.68
N THR A 148 -8.85 13.01 16.37
CA THR A 148 -9.82 12.06 15.80
C THR A 148 -10.94 11.75 16.81
N ARG A 149 -10.60 11.48 18.07
CA ARG A 149 -11.61 11.21 19.12
C ARG A 149 -12.54 12.39 19.34
N GLU A 150 -12.02 13.62 19.35
CA GLU A 150 -12.80 14.85 19.50
C GLU A 150 -13.75 15.06 18.32
N ALA A 151 -13.29 14.86 17.08
CA ALA A 151 -14.11 14.93 15.88
C ALA A 151 -15.26 13.90 15.86
N LEU A 152 -15.10 12.80 16.60
CA LEU A 152 -16.04 11.70 16.71
C LEU A 152 -16.80 11.68 18.03
N LYS A 153 -16.75 12.73 18.86
CA LYS A 153 -17.40 12.75 20.18
C LYS A 153 -18.91 12.49 20.11
N ASP A 154 -19.56 13.03 19.08
CA ASP A 154 -21.02 12.93 18.88
C ASP A 154 -21.47 11.61 18.25
N ILE A 155 -20.53 10.74 17.86
CA ILE A 155 -20.83 9.41 17.33
C ILE A 155 -20.73 8.38 18.46
N GLN A 156 -21.81 7.64 18.67
CA GLN A 156 -21.90 6.57 19.66
C GLN A 156 -21.12 5.34 19.17
N MET A 157 -19.84 5.28 19.50
CA MET A 157 -18.98 4.13 19.18
C MET A 157 -17.87 3.98 20.23
N GLY A 158 -17.32 2.77 20.34
CA GLY A 158 -16.27 2.47 21.31
C GLY A 158 -14.96 3.21 20.99
N THR A 159 -14.15 3.49 22.00
CA THR A 159 -12.85 4.19 21.82
C THR A 159 -11.96 3.49 20.78
N LYS A 160 -11.90 2.15 20.82
CA LYS A 160 -11.15 1.35 19.83
C LYS A 160 -11.64 1.55 18.40
N GLU A 161 -12.94 1.77 18.21
CA GLU A 161 -13.51 2.00 16.87
C GLU A 161 -13.22 3.42 16.37
N LYS A 162 -13.28 4.42 17.27
CA LYS A 162 -12.83 5.79 16.97
C LYS A 162 -11.37 5.82 16.55
N ASP A 163 -10.51 5.07 17.25
CA ASP A 163 -9.08 5.01 16.97
C ASP A 163 -8.75 4.38 15.61
N ARG A 164 -9.64 3.54 15.05
CA ARG A 164 -9.47 2.98 13.70
C ARG A 164 -9.67 4.00 12.59
N ALA A 165 -10.23 5.18 12.88
CA ALA A 165 -10.41 6.25 11.91
C ALA A 165 -9.23 7.24 11.88
N LYS A 166 -8.19 7.06 12.72
CA LYS A 166 -7.00 7.93 12.77
C LYS A 166 -6.31 8.07 11.41
N ASN A 167 -6.30 6.99 10.64
CA ASN A 167 -5.70 6.95 9.32
C ASN A 167 -6.45 7.82 8.29
N MET A 168 -7.78 8.00 8.46
CA MET A 168 -8.57 8.93 7.65
C MET A 168 -8.31 10.38 8.04
N PHE A 169 -8.10 10.67 9.32
CA PHE A 169 -7.70 12.01 9.76
C PHE A 169 -6.39 12.43 9.09
N VAL A 170 -5.37 11.56 9.13
CA VAL A 170 -4.09 11.80 8.46
C VAL A 170 -4.27 11.96 6.95
N LEU A 171 -5.09 11.12 6.32
CA LEU A 171 -5.37 11.24 4.88
C LEU A 171 -5.97 12.60 4.53
N GLY A 172 -6.93 13.08 5.31
CA GLY A 172 -7.57 14.38 5.10
C GLY A 172 -6.59 15.54 5.25
N PHE A 173 -5.71 15.47 6.25
CA PHE A 173 -4.64 16.45 6.44
C PHE A 173 -3.68 16.48 5.24
N LEU A 174 -3.30 15.33 4.70
CA LEU A 174 -2.45 15.28 3.51
C LEU A 174 -3.16 15.77 2.24
N TYR A 175 -4.46 15.51 2.09
CA TYR A 175 -5.23 16.11 0.99
C TYR A 175 -5.22 17.63 1.07
N TRP A 176 -5.36 18.19 2.27
CA TRP A 176 -5.18 19.62 2.47
C TRP A 176 -3.75 20.06 2.11
N MET A 177 -2.72 19.38 2.62
CA MET A 177 -1.30 19.71 2.42
C MET A 177 -0.90 19.71 0.94
N TYR A 178 -1.48 18.83 0.12
CA TYR A 178 -1.17 18.68 -1.30
C TYR A 178 -2.17 19.32 -2.27
N SER A 179 -3.00 20.26 -1.79
CA SER A 179 -3.98 20.95 -2.64
C SER A 179 -4.95 20.00 -3.38
N ARG A 180 -5.40 18.93 -2.72
CA ARG A 180 -6.27 17.88 -3.28
C ARG A 180 -7.70 17.95 -2.75
N ASP A 181 -8.67 17.55 -3.57
CA ASP A 181 -10.04 17.31 -3.12
C ASP A 181 -10.18 15.92 -2.45
N MET A 182 -11.33 15.72 -1.80
CA MET A 182 -11.63 14.47 -1.07
C MET A 182 -12.67 13.60 -1.80
N GLU A 183 -13.19 14.02 -2.95
CA GLU A 183 -14.42 13.46 -3.54
C GLU A 183 -14.30 11.96 -3.84
N SER A 184 -13.17 11.56 -4.43
CA SER A 184 -12.91 10.15 -4.76
C SER A 184 -12.92 9.25 -3.53
N THR A 185 -12.31 9.70 -2.42
CA THR A 185 -12.30 8.97 -1.15
C THR A 185 -13.68 8.97 -0.48
N LEU A 186 -14.42 10.07 -0.52
CA LEU A 186 -15.79 10.13 0.00
C LEU A 186 -16.69 9.10 -0.71
N ASN A 187 -16.59 9.00 -2.03
CA ASN A 187 -17.35 8.03 -2.83
C ASN A 187 -16.94 6.58 -2.52
N PHE A 188 -15.64 6.31 -2.44
CA PHE A 188 -15.12 4.99 -2.03
C PHE A 188 -15.62 4.58 -0.63
N LEU A 189 -15.60 5.50 0.33
CA LEU A 189 -16.06 5.22 1.69
C LEU A 189 -17.56 4.87 1.71
N LYS A 190 -18.39 5.60 0.94
CA LYS A 190 -19.82 5.30 0.78
C LYS A 190 -20.05 3.93 0.17
N GLU A 191 -19.29 3.55 -0.86
CA GLU A 191 -19.41 2.23 -1.48
C GLU A 191 -18.99 1.11 -0.51
N LYS A 192 -17.86 1.29 0.18
CA LYS A 192 -17.29 0.28 1.07
C LYS A 192 -18.07 0.10 2.37
N PHE A 193 -18.54 1.20 2.96
CA PHE A 193 -19.14 1.21 4.29
C PHE A 193 -20.62 1.62 4.30
N GLY A 194 -21.27 1.79 3.13
CA GLY A 194 -22.67 2.23 3.03
C GLY A 194 -23.70 1.31 3.66
N LYS A 195 -23.32 0.11 4.10
CA LYS A 195 -24.17 -0.79 4.91
C LYS A 195 -23.94 -0.65 6.42
N LYS A 196 -23.00 0.20 6.83
CA LYS A 196 -22.56 0.40 8.22
C LYS A 196 -22.46 1.89 8.51
N ASP A 197 -23.61 2.54 8.70
CA ASP A 197 -23.73 4.00 8.78
C ASP A 197 -22.82 4.64 9.83
N GLU A 198 -22.68 4.03 11.01
CA GLU A 198 -21.79 4.55 12.05
C GLU A 198 -20.32 4.56 11.61
N ILE A 199 -19.86 3.48 10.98
CA ILE A 199 -18.47 3.37 10.47
C ILE A 199 -18.27 4.34 9.31
N LEU A 200 -19.23 4.42 8.39
CA LEU A 200 -19.18 5.37 7.28
C LEU A 200 -19.06 6.79 7.81
N ASN A 201 -19.99 7.23 8.66
CA ASN A 201 -20.02 8.58 9.20
C ASN A 201 -18.77 8.92 10.00
N ALA A 202 -18.21 7.96 10.75
CA ALA A 202 -16.97 8.17 11.47
C ALA A 202 -15.78 8.38 10.53
N ASN A 203 -15.64 7.58 9.48
CA ASN A 203 -14.55 7.76 8.51
C ASN A 203 -14.70 9.08 7.73
N LEU A 204 -15.92 9.45 7.33
CA LEU A 204 -16.19 10.73 6.65
C LEU A 204 -15.87 11.93 7.56
N LYS A 205 -16.33 11.92 8.82
CA LYS A 205 -16.03 12.99 9.78
C LYS A 205 -14.55 13.08 10.10
N ALA A 206 -13.86 11.95 10.30
CA ALA A 206 -12.42 11.94 10.56
C ALA A 206 -11.63 12.52 9.38
N LEU A 207 -11.97 12.12 8.14
CA LEU A 207 -11.36 12.65 6.92
C LEU A 207 -11.55 14.19 6.83
N GLN A 208 -12.78 14.66 7.02
CA GLN A 208 -13.09 16.09 6.98
C GLN A 208 -12.37 16.86 8.10
N ALA A 209 -12.30 16.29 9.31
CA ALA A 209 -11.61 16.90 10.44
C ALA A 209 -10.11 17.07 10.17
N GLY A 210 -9.48 16.08 9.54
CA GLY A 210 -8.08 16.17 9.10
C GLY A 210 -7.84 17.29 8.09
N TYR A 211 -8.73 17.40 7.09
CA TYR A 211 -8.66 18.48 6.10
C TYR A 211 -8.85 19.86 6.74
N ASN A 212 -9.85 20.01 7.60
CA ASN A 212 -10.14 21.26 8.32
C ASN A 212 -9.02 21.63 9.30
N TYR A 213 -8.34 20.65 9.89
CA TYR A 213 -7.20 20.90 10.77
C TYR A 213 -6.09 21.63 10.01
N GLY A 214 -5.74 21.15 8.81
CA GLY A 214 -4.80 21.87 7.96
C GLY A 214 -5.28 23.29 7.63
N ASP A 215 -6.58 23.45 7.36
CA ASP A 215 -7.18 24.73 7.00
C ASP A 215 -7.29 25.74 8.15
N THR A 216 -7.29 25.30 9.41
CA THR A 216 -7.51 26.18 10.57
C THR A 216 -6.25 26.46 11.38
N THR A 217 -5.23 25.61 11.26
CA THR A 217 -4.02 25.75 12.05
C THR A 217 -3.02 26.70 11.37
N GLU A 218 -2.63 27.77 12.06
CA GLU A 218 -1.64 28.74 11.55
C GLU A 218 -0.21 28.20 11.46
N THR A 219 0.04 27.01 12.02
CA THR A 219 1.32 26.30 11.94
C THR A 219 1.75 26.02 10.50
N PHE A 220 0.83 26.05 9.53
CA PHE A 220 1.09 25.67 8.15
C PHE A 220 0.89 26.85 7.20
N THR A 221 1.98 27.33 6.59
CA THR A 221 1.95 28.46 5.65
C THR A 221 1.93 28.03 4.19
N THR A 222 2.32 26.79 3.90
CA THR A 222 2.57 26.30 2.53
C THR A 222 1.71 25.08 2.21
N ARG A 223 1.04 25.13 1.05
CA ARG A 223 0.46 23.94 0.39
C ARG A 223 1.31 23.59 -0.82
N TYR A 224 1.34 22.32 -1.18
CA TYR A 224 2.14 21.82 -2.29
C TYR A 224 1.23 21.35 -3.42
N LYS A 225 1.64 21.59 -4.66
CA LYS A 225 0.90 21.13 -5.83
C LYS A 225 1.86 20.45 -6.79
N VAL A 226 1.45 19.30 -7.31
CA VAL A 226 2.12 18.62 -8.42
C VAL A 226 1.19 18.69 -9.62
N GLU A 227 1.71 19.12 -10.76
CA GLU A 227 0.92 19.25 -11.98
C GLU A 227 0.61 17.89 -12.61
N LYS A 228 -0.34 17.88 -13.55
CA LYS A 228 -0.66 16.70 -14.34
C LYS A 228 0.56 16.22 -15.11
N ALA A 229 0.70 14.92 -15.24
CA ALA A 229 1.80 14.35 -16.00
C ALA A 229 1.62 14.53 -17.51
N LYS A 230 2.74 14.71 -18.22
CA LYS A 230 2.76 14.73 -19.69
C LYS A 230 2.57 13.32 -20.24
N MET A 231 1.32 12.90 -20.37
CA MET A 231 0.93 11.59 -20.85
C MET A 231 0.35 11.64 -22.26
N GLN A 232 0.50 10.56 -23.03
CA GLN A 232 -0.17 10.45 -24.34
C GLN A 232 -1.70 10.36 -24.16
N PRO A 233 -2.52 10.88 -25.08
CA PRO A 233 -3.97 10.71 -25.00
C PRO A 233 -4.36 9.22 -25.00
N GLY A 234 -5.19 8.80 -24.05
CA GLY A 234 -5.61 7.40 -23.95
C GLY A 234 -6.36 7.09 -22.65
N THR A 235 -6.77 5.82 -22.52
CA THR A 235 -7.39 5.29 -21.31
C THR A 235 -6.33 4.64 -20.43
N TYR A 236 -6.16 5.17 -19.23
CA TYR A 236 -5.19 4.69 -18.25
C TYR A 236 -5.86 3.81 -17.20
N ARG A 237 -5.09 2.84 -16.68
CA ARG A 237 -5.52 1.97 -15.58
C ARG A 237 -4.37 1.85 -14.58
N SER A 238 -4.68 2.11 -13.30
CA SER A 238 -3.81 1.71 -12.20
C SER A 238 -3.94 0.20 -11.98
N ILE A 239 -2.82 -0.52 -11.98
CA ILE A 239 -2.80 -1.98 -11.88
C ILE A 239 -1.54 -2.46 -11.17
N MET A 240 -1.65 -3.53 -10.39
CA MET A 240 -0.50 -4.19 -9.76
C MET A 240 0.13 -5.24 -10.69
N GLY A 241 1.41 -5.56 -10.51
CA GLY A 241 2.14 -6.50 -11.37
C GLY A 241 1.47 -7.88 -11.51
N ASN A 242 1.10 -8.51 -10.40
CA ASN A 242 0.42 -9.81 -10.41
C ASN A 242 -0.96 -9.77 -11.11
N GLN A 243 -1.71 -8.68 -10.93
CA GLN A 243 -2.98 -8.46 -11.63
C GLN A 243 -2.78 -8.30 -13.13
N ALA A 244 -1.77 -7.52 -13.54
CA ALA A 244 -1.43 -7.32 -14.94
C ALA A 244 -1.02 -8.65 -15.59
N LEU A 245 -0.25 -9.47 -14.88
CA LEU A 245 0.15 -10.80 -15.35
C LEU A 245 -1.07 -11.74 -15.49
N ALA A 246 -1.97 -11.79 -14.51
CA ALA A 246 -3.19 -12.57 -14.60
C ALA A 246 -4.06 -12.16 -15.80
N MET A 247 -4.22 -10.86 -16.03
CA MET A 247 -4.93 -10.34 -17.22
C MET A 247 -4.20 -10.68 -18.52
N GLY A 248 -2.86 -10.63 -18.53
CA GLY A 248 -2.03 -11.01 -19.68
C GLY A 248 -2.17 -12.48 -20.04
N LEU A 249 -2.26 -13.37 -19.04
CA LEU A 249 -2.53 -14.79 -19.27
C LEU A 249 -3.89 -14.99 -19.94
N VAL A 250 -4.95 -14.37 -19.40
CA VAL A 250 -6.30 -14.44 -20.01
C VAL A 250 -6.28 -13.91 -21.44
N ALA A 251 -5.59 -12.80 -21.70
CA ALA A 251 -5.45 -12.27 -23.06
C ALA A 251 -4.74 -13.27 -23.99
N ALA A 252 -3.69 -13.96 -23.51
CA ALA A 252 -3.01 -15.00 -24.28
C ALA A 252 -3.93 -16.19 -24.58
N SER A 253 -4.73 -16.63 -23.59
CA SER A 253 -5.73 -17.69 -23.75
C SER A 253 -6.75 -17.39 -24.83
N GLU A 254 -7.32 -16.18 -24.80
CA GLU A 254 -8.30 -15.73 -25.79
C GLU A 254 -7.68 -15.64 -27.19
N LYS A 255 -6.43 -15.19 -27.30
CA LYS A 255 -5.73 -15.06 -28.58
C LYS A 255 -5.29 -16.39 -29.16
N SER A 256 -4.92 -17.37 -28.34
CA SER A 256 -4.52 -18.70 -28.79
C SER A 256 -5.70 -19.66 -28.97
N GLY A 257 -6.86 -19.36 -28.37
CA GLY A 257 -8.01 -20.27 -28.32
C GLY A 257 -7.80 -21.48 -27.40
N LEU A 258 -6.76 -21.45 -26.55
CA LEU A 258 -6.43 -22.53 -25.62
C LEU A 258 -6.85 -22.14 -24.20
N PRO A 259 -7.58 -22.98 -23.45
CA PRO A 259 -8.00 -22.67 -22.10
C PRO A 259 -6.80 -22.68 -21.12
N ILE A 260 -6.82 -21.81 -20.11
CA ILE A 260 -5.80 -21.81 -19.06
C ILE A 260 -6.07 -22.89 -18.02
N PHE A 261 -5.02 -23.62 -17.66
CA PHE A 261 -4.96 -24.37 -16.42
C PHE A 261 -3.79 -23.87 -15.56
N LEU A 262 -4.09 -23.34 -14.38
CA LEU A 262 -3.10 -22.95 -13.39
C LEU A 262 -3.00 -24.02 -12.30
N GLY A 263 -1.87 -24.73 -12.23
CA GLY A 263 -1.52 -25.58 -11.09
C GLY A 263 -0.53 -24.87 -10.18
N SER A 264 -0.92 -24.52 -8.95
CA SER A 264 -0.05 -23.73 -8.06
C SER A 264 -0.21 -24.10 -6.60
N TYR A 265 0.88 -23.91 -5.84
CA TYR A 265 0.88 -23.88 -4.38
C TYR A 265 0.94 -22.42 -3.90
N PRO A 266 0.22 -22.02 -2.83
CA PRO A 266 0.28 -20.64 -2.33
C PRO A 266 1.66 -20.30 -1.74
N ILE A 267 2.33 -19.29 -2.30
CA ILE A 267 3.60 -18.74 -1.79
C ILE A 267 3.66 -17.23 -2.03
N THR A 268 4.01 -16.44 -1.01
CA THR A 268 4.23 -14.99 -1.17
C THR A 268 5.49 -14.74 -2.00
N PRO A 269 5.50 -13.85 -3.00
CA PRO A 269 4.43 -12.93 -3.43
C PRO A 269 3.57 -13.42 -4.62
N ALA A 270 3.64 -14.70 -5.00
CA ALA A 270 2.97 -15.23 -6.19
C ALA A 270 1.47 -15.58 -6.02
N SER A 271 1.01 -15.81 -4.78
CA SER A 271 -0.37 -16.25 -4.49
C SER A 271 -1.47 -15.36 -5.07
N ASP A 272 -1.22 -14.06 -5.26
CA ASP A 272 -2.23 -13.15 -5.82
C ASP A 272 -2.61 -13.49 -7.26
N ILE A 273 -1.69 -14.09 -8.03
CA ILE A 273 -2.00 -14.54 -9.40
C ILE A 273 -3.07 -15.63 -9.37
N LEU A 274 -2.96 -16.59 -8.44
CA LEU A 274 -3.98 -17.61 -8.20
C LEU A 274 -5.31 -16.97 -7.78
N HIS A 275 -5.28 -16.02 -6.84
CA HIS A 275 -6.48 -15.32 -6.38
C HIS A 275 -7.20 -14.60 -7.52
N ASP A 276 -6.47 -13.88 -8.38
CA ASP A 276 -7.08 -13.10 -9.47
C ASP A 276 -7.60 -14.00 -10.59
N LEU A 277 -6.83 -15.02 -11.00
CA LEU A 277 -7.29 -15.99 -11.99
C LEU A 277 -8.50 -16.80 -11.51
N SER A 278 -8.60 -17.11 -10.21
CA SER A 278 -9.76 -17.85 -9.66
C SER A 278 -11.09 -17.11 -9.80
N LYS A 279 -11.06 -15.78 -9.97
CA LYS A 279 -12.24 -14.93 -10.20
C LYS A 279 -12.61 -14.84 -11.68
N MET A 280 -11.73 -15.28 -12.59
CA MET A 280 -11.86 -15.13 -14.05
C MET A 280 -12.38 -16.41 -14.74
N LYS A 281 -13.18 -17.23 -14.04
CA LYS A 281 -13.74 -18.50 -14.57
C LYS A 281 -14.62 -18.33 -15.80
N ASN A 282 -15.19 -17.14 -15.98
CA ASN A 282 -15.98 -16.77 -17.16
C ASN A 282 -15.14 -16.76 -18.46
N PHE A 283 -13.81 -16.69 -18.36
CA PHE A 283 -12.88 -16.84 -19.48
C PHE A 283 -12.36 -18.29 -19.64
N GLY A 284 -13.05 -19.27 -19.04
CA GLY A 284 -12.65 -20.69 -19.12
C GLY A 284 -11.41 -21.06 -18.29
N VAL A 285 -10.92 -20.15 -17.44
CA VAL A 285 -9.77 -20.38 -16.56
C VAL A 285 -10.08 -21.46 -15.53
N LYS A 286 -9.21 -22.46 -15.43
CA LYS A 286 -9.22 -23.47 -14.35
C LYS A 286 -8.02 -23.25 -13.43
N THR A 287 -8.29 -23.13 -12.14
CA THR A 287 -7.26 -23.01 -11.11
C THR A 287 -7.28 -24.24 -10.20
N PHE A 288 -6.12 -24.83 -9.95
CA PHE A 288 -5.91 -25.93 -9.03
C PHE A 288 -4.90 -25.50 -7.96
N GLN A 289 -5.37 -25.42 -6.72
CA GLN A 289 -4.50 -25.23 -5.56
C GLN A 289 -3.99 -26.60 -5.13
N ALA A 290 -2.72 -26.85 -5.41
CA ALA A 290 -2.06 -28.10 -5.07
C ALA A 290 -1.64 -28.14 -3.59
N GLU A 291 -1.30 -29.33 -3.12
CA GLU A 291 -0.76 -29.60 -1.79
C GLU A 291 0.69 -29.12 -1.61
N ASP A 292 1.46 -29.09 -2.69
CA ASP A 292 2.85 -28.61 -2.74
C ASP A 292 3.24 -28.12 -4.16
N GLU A 293 4.46 -27.60 -4.29
CA GLU A 293 4.97 -27.10 -5.57
C GLU A 293 5.17 -28.19 -6.63
N ILE A 294 5.42 -29.44 -6.23
CA ILE A 294 5.65 -30.58 -7.12
C ILE A 294 4.33 -30.98 -7.79
N ALA A 295 3.27 -31.19 -7.01
CA ALA A 295 1.91 -31.41 -7.50
C ALA A 295 1.40 -30.22 -8.34
N GLY A 296 1.78 -28.99 -7.97
CA GLY A 296 1.47 -27.79 -8.74
C GLY A 296 2.04 -27.81 -10.16
N ILE A 297 3.34 -28.11 -10.33
CA ILE A 297 3.94 -28.14 -11.68
C ILE A 297 3.53 -29.38 -12.48
N THR A 298 3.44 -30.55 -11.84
CA THR A 298 3.09 -31.80 -12.54
C THR A 298 1.65 -31.77 -13.06
N SER A 299 0.71 -31.19 -12.30
CA SER A 299 -0.65 -30.94 -12.79
C SER A 299 -0.70 -29.98 -13.98
N ALA A 300 0.13 -28.93 -13.99
CA ALA A 300 0.24 -28.00 -15.11
C ALA A 300 0.83 -28.67 -16.36
N ILE A 301 1.82 -29.54 -16.21
CA ILE A 301 2.36 -30.38 -17.31
C ILE A 301 1.27 -31.29 -17.87
N GLY A 302 0.52 -31.98 -17.00
CA GLY A 302 -0.58 -32.85 -17.43
C GLY A 302 -1.67 -32.09 -18.20
N ALA A 303 -2.00 -30.87 -17.75
CA ALA A 303 -2.94 -30.01 -18.46
C ALA A 303 -2.42 -29.57 -19.83
N SER A 304 -1.12 -29.25 -19.94
CA SER A 304 -0.49 -28.91 -21.21
C SER A 304 -0.48 -30.08 -22.19
N TYR A 305 -0.12 -31.27 -21.72
CA TYR A 305 -0.22 -32.50 -22.51
C TYR A 305 -1.65 -32.77 -23.01
N GLY A 306 -2.66 -32.40 -22.21
CA GLY A 306 -4.09 -32.46 -22.58
C GLY A 306 -4.58 -31.33 -23.50
N GLY A 307 -3.70 -30.43 -23.97
CA GLY A 307 -4.02 -29.36 -24.90
C GLY A 307 -4.45 -28.03 -24.26
N ALA A 308 -4.26 -27.83 -22.96
CA ALA A 308 -4.49 -26.55 -22.29
C ALA A 308 -3.19 -25.71 -22.25
N LEU A 309 -3.31 -24.42 -21.94
CA LEU A 309 -2.16 -23.62 -21.51
C LEU A 309 -1.83 -23.98 -20.06
N GLY A 310 -0.84 -24.86 -19.89
CA GLY A 310 -0.31 -25.24 -18.58
C GLY A 310 0.52 -24.11 -17.98
N VAL A 311 0.07 -23.59 -16.84
CA VAL A 311 0.73 -22.51 -16.10
C VAL A 311 0.96 -22.94 -14.65
N THR A 312 2.12 -22.57 -14.09
CA THR A 312 2.39 -22.68 -12.65
C THR A 312 3.03 -21.39 -12.14
N THR A 313 2.71 -20.99 -10.93
CA THR A 313 3.23 -19.76 -10.29
C THR A 313 3.96 -20.13 -9.01
N THR A 314 5.07 -19.44 -8.73
CA THR A 314 5.88 -19.73 -7.55
C THR A 314 6.86 -18.57 -7.23
N SER A 315 7.76 -18.81 -6.28
CA SER A 315 8.91 -17.95 -5.96
C SER A 315 10.14 -18.84 -5.70
N GLY A 316 11.28 -18.25 -5.35
CA GLY A 316 12.59 -18.93 -5.27
C GLY A 316 12.59 -20.35 -4.66
N PRO A 317 12.08 -20.57 -3.42
CA PRO A 317 12.06 -21.90 -2.81
C PRO A 317 11.27 -22.94 -3.62
N GLY A 318 10.16 -22.51 -4.22
CA GLY A 318 9.31 -23.38 -5.01
C GLY A 318 9.88 -23.68 -6.40
N ILE A 319 10.69 -22.78 -6.98
CA ILE A 319 11.47 -23.09 -8.20
C ILE A 319 12.42 -24.26 -7.95
N ALA A 320 13.10 -24.29 -6.79
CA ALA A 320 14.01 -25.38 -6.45
C ALA A 320 13.28 -26.74 -6.40
N LEU A 321 12.08 -26.79 -5.82
CA LEU A 321 11.25 -28.00 -5.76
C LEU A 321 10.71 -28.44 -7.13
N LYS A 322 10.54 -27.50 -8.07
CA LYS A 322 10.02 -27.78 -9.42
C LYS A 322 11.08 -28.32 -10.39
N GLY A 323 12.36 -28.33 -10.03
CA GLY A 323 13.47 -28.64 -10.93
C GLY A 323 13.36 -29.98 -11.66
N GLU A 324 12.91 -31.04 -10.97
CA GLU A 324 12.72 -32.36 -11.59
C GLU A 324 11.64 -32.32 -12.71
N ALA A 325 10.48 -31.76 -12.39
CA ALA A 325 9.37 -31.64 -13.34
C ALA A 325 9.67 -30.67 -14.49
N MET A 326 10.49 -29.64 -14.27
CA MET A 326 11.02 -28.81 -15.35
C MET A 326 11.83 -29.64 -16.35
N GLY A 327 12.70 -30.53 -15.85
CA GLY A 327 13.44 -31.48 -16.68
C GLY A 327 12.53 -32.41 -17.47
N LEU A 328 11.45 -32.90 -16.85
CA LEU A 328 10.44 -33.72 -17.52
C LEU A 328 9.75 -32.97 -18.67
N ALA A 329 9.32 -31.73 -18.44
CA ALA A 329 8.66 -30.93 -19.47
C ALA A 329 9.57 -30.69 -20.68
N VAL A 330 10.87 -30.42 -20.43
CA VAL A 330 11.87 -30.26 -21.50
C VAL A 330 12.08 -31.59 -22.25
N MET A 331 12.25 -32.71 -21.54
CA MET A 331 12.49 -34.02 -22.16
C MET A 331 11.34 -34.47 -23.07
N LEU A 332 10.11 -34.12 -22.72
CA LEU A 332 8.90 -34.48 -23.47
C LEU A 332 8.44 -33.39 -24.45
N GLU A 333 9.19 -32.29 -24.57
CA GLU A 333 8.82 -31.13 -25.40
C GLU A 333 7.41 -30.57 -25.09
N ILE A 334 7.00 -30.62 -23.81
CA ILE A 334 5.68 -30.14 -23.37
C ILE A 334 5.76 -28.63 -23.10
N PRO A 335 4.96 -27.79 -23.78
CA PRO A 335 4.94 -26.35 -23.50
C PRO A 335 4.48 -26.07 -22.07
N LEU A 336 5.24 -25.29 -21.31
CA LEU A 336 4.89 -24.99 -19.91
C LEU A 336 5.30 -23.55 -19.59
N LEU A 337 4.40 -22.80 -18.94
CA LEU A 337 4.72 -21.48 -18.41
C LEU A 337 4.94 -21.55 -16.90
N ILE A 338 6.13 -21.16 -16.47
CA ILE A 338 6.49 -21.06 -15.05
C ILE A 338 6.71 -19.58 -14.73
N ILE A 339 5.93 -19.05 -13.80
CA ILE A 339 6.06 -17.67 -13.33
C ILE A 339 6.79 -17.70 -11.99
N ASP A 340 8.04 -17.24 -11.98
CA ASP A 340 8.82 -16.98 -10.77
C ASP A 340 8.66 -15.52 -10.34
N VAL A 341 7.86 -15.27 -9.31
CA VAL A 341 7.78 -13.95 -8.69
C VAL A 341 8.88 -13.87 -7.62
N GLN A 342 10.06 -13.45 -8.06
CA GLN A 342 11.28 -13.50 -7.26
C GLN A 342 11.14 -12.74 -5.93
N ARG A 343 11.75 -13.31 -4.87
CA ARG A 343 11.86 -12.72 -3.53
C ARG A 343 13.26 -12.99 -2.95
N GLY A 344 13.60 -12.37 -1.83
CA GLY A 344 14.87 -12.63 -1.13
C GLY A 344 15.06 -14.12 -0.84
N GLY A 345 16.19 -14.67 -1.25
CA GLY A 345 16.61 -16.06 -1.09
C GLY A 345 18.07 -16.16 -0.71
#